data_AF-A0A7W1B6D9-F1
#
_entry.id   AF-A0A7W1B6D9-F1
#
_cell.length_a   1.000
_cell.length_b   1.000
_cell.length_c   1.000
_cell.angle_alpha   90.00
_cell.angle_beta   90.00
_cell.angle_gamma   90.00
#
_symmetry.space_group_name_H-M   'P 1'
#
loop_
_entity.id
_entity.type
_entity.pdbx_description
1 polymer ?
#
loop_
_entity_poly.entity_id
_entity_poly.type
_entity_poly.pdbx_seq_one_letter_code
_entity_poly.pdbx_strand_id
1 'polypeptide(L)'
;MKLIGKIALIGILGAGGAILAAPGDDPASDSRVATLQLQMRTDYQGLLRLQALARKDKDVIKLNCVNDKVVQAAAEMNIADGTSKDFDGQRDQLGRDGSIKSLQSSSDTVRKLKEAASQCLDSKLILSESSNSFSNGGVGPIDPDPYQPTDIEPPVYASPPGT
;
A
#
# COMPACT_ATOMS: atom_id res chain seq x y z
N MET A 1 48.44 -24.43 50.76
CA MET A 1 49.07 -25.64 50.19
C MET A 1 47.97 -26.58 49.72
N LYS A 2 48.07 -27.09 48.47
CA LYS A 2 47.52 -28.38 47.98
C LYS A 2 45.97 -28.50 48.00
N LEU A 3 45.24 -28.79 46.92
CA LEU A 3 45.50 -29.78 45.88
C LEU A 3 44.68 -29.44 44.62
N ILE A 4 45.32 -29.57 43.46
CA ILE A 4 44.73 -29.48 42.12
C ILE A 4 44.12 -30.86 41.80
N GLY A 5 42.81 -30.92 41.59
CA GLY A 5 42.07 -32.11 41.16
C GLY A 5 41.75 -32.05 39.68
N LYS A 6 42.53 -32.78 38.89
CA LYS A 6 42.38 -32.98 37.45
C LYS A 6 41.00 -33.58 37.12
N ILE A 7 40.21 -32.93 36.26
CA ILE A 7 39.13 -33.62 35.52
C ILE A 7 39.54 -33.68 34.06
N ALA A 8 39.66 -34.93 33.63
CA ALA A 8 40.14 -35.35 32.34
C ALA A 8 39.16 -35.00 31.22
N LEU A 9 39.78 -34.56 30.13
CA LEU A 9 39.26 -34.38 28.80
C LEU A 9 38.76 -35.73 28.25
N ILE A 10 37.43 -35.95 28.29
CA ILE A 10 36.73 -36.93 27.46
C ILE A 10 36.28 -36.11 26.24
N GLY A 11 36.77 -36.34 25.02
CA GLY A 11 36.85 -37.63 24.37
C GLY A 11 35.92 -37.55 23.17
N ILE A 12 36.43 -36.95 22.10
CA ILE A 12 35.89 -36.85 20.75
C ILE A 12 35.33 -38.21 20.32
N LEU A 13 34.05 -38.28 19.96
CA LEU A 13 33.45 -39.20 18.98
C LEU A 13 31.93 -39.04 19.02
N GLY A 14 31.39 -38.31 18.05
CA GLY A 14 29.95 -38.16 17.90
C GLY A 14 29.63 -37.36 16.65
N ALA A 15 29.51 -38.08 15.52
CA ALA A 15 28.85 -37.68 14.29
C ALA A 15 28.87 -36.18 13.97
N GLY A 16 29.80 -35.78 13.10
CA GLY A 16 29.64 -34.61 12.24
C GLY A 16 28.47 -34.85 11.28
N GLY A 17 27.26 -34.92 11.82
CA GLY A 17 26.06 -34.57 11.09
C GLY A 17 26.15 -33.07 10.90
N ALA A 18 26.72 -32.65 9.78
CA ALA A 18 26.38 -31.35 9.23
C ALA A 18 24.85 -31.35 9.16
N ILE A 19 24.22 -30.63 10.09
CA ILE A 19 22.84 -30.22 9.92
C ILE A 19 22.93 -29.28 8.72
N LEU A 20 22.75 -29.84 7.52
CA LEU A 20 22.33 -29.06 6.37
C LEU A 20 20.97 -28.49 6.76
N ALA A 21 20.98 -27.37 7.47
CA ALA A 21 19.87 -26.45 7.46
C ALA A 21 19.71 -26.09 5.98
N ALA A 22 18.65 -26.59 5.37
CA ALA A 22 18.31 -26.21 4.01
C ALA A 22 18.24 -24.67 3.98
N PRO A 23 18.93 -24.00 3.05
CA PRO A 23 18.82 -22.57 2.87
C PRO A 23 17.42 -22.31 2.31
N GLY A 24 16.45 -22.06 3.20
CA GLY A 24 15.06 -22.21 2.82
C GLY A 24 14.10 -21.44 3.71
N ASP A 25 14.24 -21.49 5.02
CA ASP A 25 13.20 -20.94 5.90
C ASP A 25 13.83 -20.09 7.00
N ASP A 26 14.02 -18.79 6.72
CA ASP A 26 14.39 -17.82 7.75
C ASP A 26 13.11 -17.44 8.53
N PRO A 27 12.88 -17.92 9.77
CA PRO A 27 11.67 -17.60 10.54
C PRO A 27 11.52 -16.09 10.83
N ALA A 28 12.61 -15.33 10.68
CA ALA A 28 12.62 -13.88 10.76
C ALA A 28 11.88 -13.21 9.57
N SER A 29 11.80 -13.85 8.41
CA SER A 29 11.14 -13.28 7.23
C SER A 29 9.62 -13.38 7.33
N ASP A 30 9.09 -14.54 7.71
CA ASP A 30 7.66 -14.79 7.91
C ASP A 30 7.06 -13.88 8.99
N SER A 31 7.80 -13.72 10.11
CA SER A 31 7.37 -12.83 11.19
C SER A 31 7.29 -11.36 10.75
N ARG A 32 8.16 -10.91 9.85
CA ARG A 32 8.12 -9.54 9.29
C ARG A 32 6.91 -9.35 8.38
N VAL A 33 6.63 -10.30 7.49
CA VAL A 33 5.45 -10.27 6.61
C VAL A 33 4.17 -10.18 7.44
N ALA A 34 4.03 -11.05 8.44
CA ALA A 34 2.86 -11.04 9.33
C ALA A 34 2.71 -9.71 10.09
N THR A 35 3.83 -9.13 10.55
CA THR A 35 3.84 -7.83 11.26
C THR A 35 3.38 -6.70 10.34
N LEU A 36 3.90 -6.65 9.11
CA LEU A 36 3.52 -5.64 8.11
C LEU A 36 2.04 -5.74 7.75
N GLN A 37 1.53 -6.95 7.56
CA GLN A 37 0.10 -7.17 7.29
C GLN A 37 -0.79 -6.71 8.43
N LEU A 38 -0.41 -7.04 9.67
CA LEU A 38 -1.14 -6.61 10.85
C LEU A 38 -1.15 -5.08 10.96
N GLN A 39 -0.02 -4.43 10.67
CA GLN A 39 0.10 -2.99 10.65
C GLN A 39 -0.82 -2.36 9.60
N MET A 40 -0.79 -2.84 8.36
CA MET A 40 -1.67 -2.33 7.29
C MET A 40 -3.15 -2.49 7.64
N ARG A 41 -3.56 -3.64 8.20
CA ARG A 41 -4.95 -3.84 8.65
C ARG A 41 -5.35 -2.86 9.74
N THR A 42 -4.44 -2.60 10.68
CA THR A 42 -4.66 -1.62 11.76
C THR A 42 -4.81 -0.21 11.21
N ASP A 43 -3.97 0.17 10.23
CA ASP A 43 -4.04 1.47 9.58
C ASP A 43 -5.30 1.63 8.72
N TYR A 44 -5.70 0.59 7.99
CA TYR A 44 -6.94 0.57 7.23
C TYR A 44 -8.18 0.68 8.13
N GLN A 45 -8.20 -0.01 9.28
CA GLN A 45 -9.26 0.19 10.28
C GLN A 45 -9.27 1.63 10.83
N GLY A 46 -8.09 2.24 10.98
CA GLY A 46 -7.96 3.65 11.30
C GLY A 46 -8.66 4.54 10.27
N LEU A 47 -8.43 4.30 8.98
CA LEU A 47 -9.10 5.01 7.89
C LEU A 47 -10.62 4.88 7.93
N LEU A 48 -11.15 3.67 8.19
CA LEU A 48 -12.58 3.45 8.31
C LEU A 48 -13.20 4.22 9.49
N ARG A 49 -12.46 4.35 10.60
CA ARG A 49 -12.90 5.19 11.74
C ARG A 49 -12.94 6.67 11.36
N LEU A 50 -11.95 7.17 10.62
CA LEU A 50 -11.94 8.55 10.11
C LEU A 50 -13.13 8.79 9.16
N GLN A 51 -13.47 7.80 8.33
CA GLN A 51 -14.65 7.87 7.47
C GLN A 51 -15.95 7.95 8.29
N ALA A 52 -16.07 7.18 9.36
CA ALA A 52 -17.23 7.24 10.25
C ALA A 52 -17.35 8.61 10.94
N LEU A 53 -16.24 9.21 11.34
CA LEU A 53 -16.21 10.58 11.87
C LEU A 53 -16.64 11.61 10.82
N ALA A 54 -16.12 11.53 9.59
CA ALA A 54 -16.52 12.41 8.50
C ALA A 54 -18.03 12.33 8.19
N ARG A 55 -18.61 11.11 8.24
CA ARG A 55 -20.06 10.91 8.07
C ARG A 55 -20.87 11.58 9.19
N LYS A 56 -20.35 11.58 10.41
CA LYS A 56 -20.98 12.21 11.57
C LYS A 56 -21.02 13.74 11.42
N ASP A 57 -19.96 14.32 10.87
CA ASP A 57 -19.83 15.77 10.67
C ASP A 57 -20.71 16.31 9.53
N LYS A 58 -21.28 15.42 8.69
CA LYS A 58 -22.13 15.75 7.54
C LYS A 58 -21.50 16.71 6.51
N ASP A 59 -20.18 16.85 6.54
CA ASP A 59 -19.44 17.62 5.55
C ASP A 59 -19.11 16.72 4.35
N VAL A 60 -19.80 16.98 3.24
CA VAL A 60 -19.64 16.20 2.00
C VAL A 60 -18.24 16.34 1.40
N ILE A 61 -17.55 17.45 1.64
CA ILE A 61 -16.20 17.68 1.11
C ILE A 61 -15.20 16.83 1.90
N LYS A 62 -15.28 16.87 3.23
CA LYS A 62 -14.45 16.00 4.10
C LYS A 62 -14.72 14.54 3.83
N LEU A 63 -16.00 14.16 3.69
CA LEU A 63 -16.37 12.78 3.42
C LEU A 63 -15.82 12.31 2.06
N ASN A 64 -15.89 13.13 1.01
CA ASN A 64 -15.33 12.80 -0.30
C ASN A 64 -13.80 12.63 -0.21
N CYS A 65 -13.09 13.57 0.43
CA CYS A 65 -11.64 13.49 0.65
C CYS A 65 -11.25 12.19 1.37
N VAL A 66 -11.91 11.85 2.48
CA VAL A 66 -11.62 10.61 3.21
C VAL A 66 -11.99 9.37 2.38
N ASN A 67 -13.09 9.40 1.64
CA ASN A 67 -13.53 8.27 0.82
C ASN A 67 -12.54 7.96 -0.31
N ASP A 68 -11.99 8.99 -0.98
CA ASP A 68 -10.91 8.82 -1.97
C ASP A 68 -9.71 8.08 -1.37
N LYS A 69 -9.29 8.43 -0.14
CA LYS A 69 -8.18 7.76 0.55
C LYS A 69 -8.51 6.34 0.98
N VAL A 70 -9.75 6.08 1.39
CA VAL A 70 -10.19 4.71 1.71
C VAL A 70 -10.16 3.82 0.48
N VAL A 71 -10.63 4.32 -0.68
CA VAL A 71 -10.60 3.56 -1.94
C VAL A 71 -9.16 3.28 -2.37
N GLN A 72 -8.27 4.28 -2.30
CA GLN A 72 -6.85 4.09 -2.59
C GLN A 72 -6.20 3.05 -1.65
N ALA A 73 -6.51 3.12 -0.35
CA ALA A 73 -5.98 2.17 0.62
C ALA A 73 -6.51 0.74 0.39
N ALA A 74 -7.76 0.60 -0.04
CA ALA A 74 -8.33 -0.70 -0.40
C ALA A 74 -7.63 -1.32 -1.61
N ALA A 75 -7.26 -0.52 -2.61
CA ALA A 75 -6.47 -0.99 -3.74
C ALA A 75 -5.08 -1.48 -3.30
N GLU A 76 -4.40 -0.72 -2.43
CA GLU A 76 -3.11 -1.12 -1.85
C GLU A 76 -3.20 -2.42 -1.03
N MET A 77 -4.29 -2.60 -0.26
CA MET A 77 -4.53 -3.85 0.48
C MET A 77 -4.66 -5.05 -0.47
N ASN A 78 -5.34 -4.89 -1.61
CA ASN A 78 -5.47 -5.96 -2.61
C ASN A 78 -4.12 -6.31 -3.26
N ILE A 79 -3.29 -5.30 -3.54
CA ILE A 79 -1.93 -5.49 -4.07
C ILE A 79 -1.10 -6.25 -3.04
N ALA A 80 -1.11 -5.82 -1.78
CA ALA A 80 -0.33 -6.42 -0.72
C ALA A 80 -0.77 -7.86 -0.39
N ASP A 81 -2.09 -8.15 -0.45
CA ASP A 81 -2.61 -9.52 -0.34
C ASP A 81 -2.14 -10.41 -1.50
N GLY A 82 -1.99 -9.85 -2.71
CA GLY A 82 -1.37 -10.52 -3.85
C GLY A 82 0.11 -10.84 -3.58
N THR A 83 0.89 -9.83 -3.18
CA THR A 83 2.32 -9.97 -2.87
C THR A 83 2.58 -10.98 -1.75
N SER A 84 1.68 -11.09 -0.76
CA SER A 84 1.80 -12.11 0.29
C SER A 84 1.62 -13.52 -0.24
N LYS A 85 0.66 -13.75 -1.14
CA LYS A 85 0.46 -15.06 -1.75
C LYS A 85 1.65 -15.45 -2.62
N ASP A 86 2.24 -14.47 -3.30
CA ASP A 86 3.46 -14.66 -4.07
C ASP A 86 4.66 -14.96 -3.18
N PHE A 87 4.76 -14.33 -1.99
CA PHE A 87 5.77 -14.65 -1.00
C PHE A 87 5.68 -16.12 -0.55
N ASP A 88 4.47 -16.61 -0.23
CA ASP A 88 4.26 -18.01 0.18
C ASP A 88 4.60 -19.01 -0.95
N GLY A 89 4.46 -18.59 -2.21
CA GLY A 89 4.80 -19.40 -3.38
C GLY A 89 6.28 -19.41 -3.75
N GLN A 90 7.08 -18.48 -3.23
CA GLN A 90 8.48 -18.31 -3.61
C GLN A 90 9.42 -19.13 -2.72
N ARG A 91 10.23 -19.98 -3.35
CA ARG A 91 11.26 -20.79 -2.69
C ARG A 91 12.63 -20.10 -2.62
N ASP A 92 12.86 -19.12 -3.48
CA ASP A 92 14.13 -18.41 -3.58
C ASP A 92 14.19 -17.21 -2.63
N GLN A 93 15.29 -17.08 -1.89
CA GLN A 93 15.48 -15.99 -0.91
C GLN A 93 15.43 -14.61 -1.56
N LEU A 94 15.98 -14.47 -2.77
CA LEU A 94 15.98 -13.20 -3.52
C LEU A 94 14.56 -12.73 -3.89
N GLY A 95 13.68 -13.66 -4.25
CA GLY A 95 12.29 -13.35 -4.54
C GLY A 95 11.59 -12.85 -3.28
N ARG A 96 11.74 -13.59 -2.18
CA ARG A 96 11.12 -13.28 -0.89
C ARG A 96 11.51 -11.90 -0.37
N ASP A 97 12.78 -11.52 -0.50
CA ASP A 97 13.25 -10.18 -0.16
C ASP A 97 12.59 -9.09 -1.02
N GLY A 98 12.34 -9.37 -2.30
CA GLY A 98 11.58 -8.50 -3.20
C GLY A 98 10.14 -8.30 -2.73
N SER A 99 9.46 -9.39 -2.39
CA SER A 99 8.08 -9.36 -1.87
C SER A 99 7.98 -8.63 -0.53
N ILE A 100 8.94 -8.81 0.39
CA ILE A 100 8.99 -8.06 1.66
C ILE A 100 9.13 -6.56 1.40
N LYS A 101 10.01 -6.15 0.47
CA LYS A 101 10.16 -4.72 0.12
C LYS A 101 8.89 -4.14 -0.49
N SER A 102 8.21 -4.91 -1.34
CA SER A 102 6.92 -4.52 -1.91
C SER A 102 5.85 -4.35 -0.83
N LEU A 103 5.72 -5.33 0.08
CA LEU A 103 4.81 -5.23 1.23
C LEU A 103 5.11 -4.03 2.12
N GLN A 104 6.40 -3.77 2.39
CA GLN A 104 6.81 -2.62 3.17
C GLN A 104 6.40 -1.31 2.47
N SER A 105 6.62 -1.20 1.16
CA SER A 105 6.20 -0.05 0.37
C SER A 105 4.69 0.18 0.41
N SER A 106 3.88 -0.87 0.24
CA SER A 106 2.41 -0.76 0.35
C SER A 106 1.98 -0.38 1.77
N SER A 107 2.66 -0.89 2.80
CA SER A 107 2.38 -0.50 4.19
C SER A 107 2.63 1.00 4.45
N ASP A 108 3.72 1.53 3.90
CA ASP A 108 4.04 2.95 3.99
C ASP A 108 3.02 3.80 3.23
N THR A 109 2.53 3.32 2.08
CA THR A 109 1.47 3.99 1.32
C THR A 109 0.16 4.03 2.12
N VAL A 110 -0.30 2.91 2.68
CA VAL A 110 -1.53 2.88 3.51
C VAL A 110 -1.41 3.81 4.71
N ARG A 111 -0.24 3.85 5.35
CA ARG A 111 0.03 4.78 6.45
C ARG A 111 -0.05 6.24 6.01
N LYS A 112 0.57 6.60 4.88
CA LYS A 112 0.48 7.96 4.31
C LYS A 112 -0.96 8.34 3.96
N LEU A 113 -1.74 7.39 3.43
CA LEU A 113 -3.16 7.61 3.13
C LEU A 113 -3.98 7.88 4.40
N LYS A 114 -3.69 7.18 5.49
CA LYS A 114 -4.28 7.44 6.81
C LYS A 114 -3.93 8.83 7.33
N GLU A 115 -2.66 9.23 7.26
CA GLU A 115 -2.21 10.57 7.67
C GLU A 115 -2.87 11.66 6.80
N ALA A 116 -2.95 11.46 5.48
CA ALA A 116 -3.67 12.37 4.58
C ALA A 116 -5.17 12.43 4.88
N ALA A 117 -5.81 11.30 5.22
CA ALA A 117 -7.21 11.28 5.60
C ALA A 117 -7.47 12.00 6.94
N SER A 118 -6.55 11.94 7.90
CA SER A 118 -6.64 12.77 9.11
C SER A 118 -6.55 14.26 8.80
N GLN A 119 -5.71 14.64 7.84
CA GLN A 119 -5.64 16.03 7.37
C GLN A 119 -6.95 16.47 6.72
N CYS A 120 -7.68 15.60 6.01
CA CYS A 120 -9.02 15.92 5.48
C CYS A 120 -10.02 16.34 6.57
N LEU A 121 -9.88 15.83 7.81
CA LEU A 121 -10.78 16.15 8.92
C LEU A 121 -10.37 17.45 9.63
N ASP A 122 -9.08 17.61 9.89
CA ASP A 122 -8.49 18.74 10.63
C ASP A 122 -8.35 20.00 9.79
N SER A 123 -8.29 19.86 8.47
CA SER A 123 -8.44 20.97 7.58
C SER A 123 -9.84 21.55 7.80
N LYS A 124 -9.91 22.66 8.53
CA LYS A 124 -10.86 23.71 8.15
C LYS A 124 -10.50 23.93 6.70
N LEU A 125 -11.27 23.35 5.78
CA LEU A 125 -11.16 23.56 4.35
C LEU A 125 -11.40 25.07 4.20
N ILE A 126 -10.34 25.84 4.43
CA ILE A 126 -10.14 27.11 3.75
C ILE A 126 -10.22 26.61 2.34
N LEU A 127 -11.39 26.82 1.71
CA LEU A 127 -11.54 26.69 0.29
C LEU A 127 -10.31 27.41 -0.23
N SER A 128 -9.31 26.63 -0.63
CA SER A 128 -8.24 27.17 -1.39
C SER A 128 -8.99 27.52 -2.65
N GLU A 129 -9.33 28.80 -2.76
CA GLU A 129 -9.55 29.52 -4.01
C GLU A 129 -8.24 29.41 -4.82
N SER A 130 -7.81 28.17 -5.04
CA SER A 130 -6.72 27.76 -5.87
C SER A 130 -7.26 27.91 -7.28
N SER A 131 -7.20 29.16 -7.71
CA SER A 131 -6.62 29.47 -9.01
C SER A 131 -7.45 29.07 -10.21
N ASN A 132 -8.75 29.38 -10.19
CA ASN A 132 -9.40 29.85 -11.41
C ASN A 132 -8.92 31.29 -11.69
N SER A 133 -7.62 31.47 -11.90
CA SER A 133 -7.11 32.66 -12.61
C SER A 133 -7.50 32.47 -14.07
N PHE A 134 -8.75 32.79 -14.39
CA PHE A 134 -9.11 33.21 -15.73
C PHE A 134 -8.33 34.51 -15.98
N SER A 135 -7.13 34.37 -16.54
CA SER A 135 -6.46 35.47 -17.25
C SER A 135 -7.30 35.81 -18.46
N ASN A 136 -8.32 36.63 -18.22
CA ASN A 136 -9.05 37.31 -19.27
C ASN A 136 -8.12 38.42 -19.79
N GLY A 137 -7.40 38.15 -20.90
CA GLY A 137 -6.62 39.17 -21.60
C GLY A 137 -5.32 38.65 -22.21
N GLY A 138 -5.37 38.27 -23.48
CA GLY A 138 -4.17 38.00 -24.27
C GLY A 138 -4.41 37.05 -25.45
N VAL A 139 -5.33 37.40 -26.35
CA VAL A 139 -5.29 36.88 -27.73
C VAL A 139 -3.96 37.30 -28.35
N GLY A 140 -2.95 36.45 -28.27
CA GLY A 140 -1.83 36.49 -29.19
C GLY A 140 -2.33 36.13 -30.59
N PRO A 141 -1.75 36.68 -31.67
CA PRO A 141 -2.15 36.31 -33.03
C PRO A 141 -1.85 34.83 -33.24
N ILE A 142 -2.90 34.00 -33.30
CA ILE A 142 -2.79 32.61 -33.72
C ILE A 142 -2.92 32.64 -35.24
N ASP A 143 -1.81 32.36 -35.93
CA ASP A 143 -1.81 32.01 -37.35
C ASP A 143 -2.82 30.87 -37.58
N PRO A 144 -3.76 30.99 -38.55
CA PRO A 144 -4.74 29.95 -38.80
C PRO A 144 -4.10 28.81 -39.60
N ASP A 145 -3.79 27.70 -38.93
CA ASP A 145 -3.59 26.41 -39.61
C ASP A 145 -4.97 25.82 -39.96
N PRO A 146 -5.25 25.48 -41.23
CA PRO A 146 -6.49 24.85 -41.64
C PRO A 146 -6.40 23.32 -41.47
N TYR A 147 -7.55 22.64 -41.32
CA TYR A 147 -7.77 21.17 -41.20
C TYR A 147 -7.83 20.63 -39.74
N GLN A 148 -8.90 20.03 -39.20
CA GLN A 148 -10.17 19.49 -39.71
C GLN A 148 -11.29 19.47 -38.63
N PRO A 149 -12.58 19.35 -39.03
CA PRO A 149 -13.76 19.33 -38.15
C PRO A 149 -14.20 17.92 -37.70
N THR A 150 -14.59 17.84 -36.42
CA THR A 150 -15.68 17.07 -35.77
C THR A 150 -16.06 15.67 -36.25
N ASP A 151 -15.97 14.67 -35.36
CA ASP A 151 -17.03 13.67 -35.09
C ASP A 151 -16.70 12.87 -33.81
N ILE A 152 -17.39 13.19 -32.71
CA ILE A 152 -17.38 12.38 -31.48
C ILE A 152 -18.62 11.49 -31.54
N GLU A 153 -18.43 10.21 -31.83
CA GLU A 153 -19.49 9.20 -31.84
C GLU A 153 -19.83 8.76 -30.40
N PRO A 154 -21.09 8.84 -29.94
CA PRO A 154 -21.48 8.33 -28.63
C PRO A 154 -21.70 6.79 -28.67
N PRO A 155 -21.36 6.06 -27.59
CA PRO A 155 -21.43 4.60 -27.56
C PRO A 155 -22.87 4.06 -27.64
N VAL A 156 -23.09 3.15 -28.58
CA VAL A 156 -24.35 2.42 -28.80
C VAL A 156 -24.52 1.34 -27.72
N TYR A 157 -25.30 1.63 -26.67
CA TYR A 157 -25.84 0.57 -25.81
C TYR A 157 -27.24 0.19 -26.27
N ALA A 158 -27.32 -1.05 -26.78
CA ALA A 158 -28.49 -1.70 -27.33
C ALA A 158 -29.65 -1.82 -26.32
N SER A 159 -30.86 -1.47 -26.75
CA SER A 159 -32.11 -1.86 -26.09
C SER A 159 -32.47 -3.31 -26.44
N PRO A 160 -33.05 -4.10 -25.52
CA PRO A 160 -33.40 -5.49 -25.78
C PRO A 160 -34.67 -5.60 -26.66
N PRO A 161 -34.75 -6.58 -27.58
CA PRO A 161 -35.98 -6.79 -28.33
C PRO A 161 -37.03 -7.47 -27.46
N GLY A 162 -38.13 -6.76 -27.21
CA GLY A 162 -39.39 -7.34 -26.74
C GLY A 162 -40.34 -7.49 -27.93
N THR A 163 -40.67 -8.73 -28.29
CA THR A 163 -42.01 -9.28 -28.59
C THR A 163 -41.87 -10.69 -29.15
#